data_AF-A0A495JJI3-F1
#
_entry.id   AF-A0A495JJI3-F1
#
_cell.length_a   1.000
_cell.length_b   1.000
_cell.length_c   1.000
_cell.angle_alpha   90.00
_cell.angle_beta   90.00
_cell.angle_gamma   90.00
#
_symmetry.space_group_name_H-M   'P 1'
#
loop_
_entity.id
_entity.type
_entity.pdbx_description
1 polymer ?
#
loop_
_entity_poly.entity_id
_entity_poly.type
_entity_poly.pdbx_seq_one_letter_code
_entity_poly.pdbx_strand_id
1 'polypeptide(L)' 'MTPLNRVKFLVNLMRRPLRIRLVGPPDQAAAALQGIAHMVLRRRDMNGRRIRIHITIRTRPAGGDR' A
#
# COMPACT_ATOMS: atom_id res chain seq x y z
N MET A 1 -3.53 9.93 30.81
CA MET A 1 -3.98 9.84 29.40
C MET A 1 -5.37 9.21 29.38
N THR A 2 -6.38 9.94 28.92
CA THR A 2 -7.80 9.53 29.02
C THR A 2 -8.22 8.54 27.91
N PRO A 3 -9.16 7.62 28.18
CA PRO A 3 -9.61 6.59 27.24
C PRO A 3 -10.23 7.15 25.95
N LEU A 4 -10.81 8.35 25.99
CA LEU A 4 -11.33 9.06 24.81
C LEU A 4 -10.28 9.32 23.74
N ASN A 5 -9.03 9.57 24.13
CA ASN A 5 -7.96 9.87 23.17
C ASN A 5 -7.57 8.63 22.34
N ARG A 6 -7.66 7.40 22.90
CA ARG A 6 -7.37 6.17 22.14
C ARG A 6 -8.39 5.91 21.03
N VAL A 7 -9.68 6.10 21.32
CA VAL A 7 -10.75 5.89 20.34
C VAL A 7 -10.64 6.92 19.21
N LYS A 8 -10.42 8.21 19.55
CA LYS A 8 -10.16 9.24 18.54
C LYS A 8 -8.93 8.93 17.68
N PHE A 9 -7.85 8.45 18.28
CA PHE A 9 -6.64 8.08 17.53
C PHE A 9 -6.89 6.91 16.59
N LEU A 10 -7.58 5.87 17.04
CA LEU A 10 -7.91 4.68 16.25
C LEU A 10 -8.84 5.02 15.06
N VAL A 11 -9.86 5.85 15.31
CA VAL A 11 -10.77 6.35 14.25
C VAL A 11 -10.01 7.23 13.26
N ASN A 12 -9.12 8.10 13.73
CA ASN A 12 -8.33 8.96 12.84
C ASN A 12 -7.30 8.17 12.02
N LEU A 13 -6.73 7.10 12.58
CA LEU A 13 -5.85 6.16 11.88
C LEU A 13 -6.60 5.37 10.80
N MET A 14 -7.87 5.00 11.07
CA MET A 14 -8.75 4.35 10.09
C MET A 14 -9.22 5.30 8.99
N ARG A 15 -9.38 6.60 9.27
CA ARG A 15 -9.82 7.60 8.28
C ARG A 15 -8.72 8.03 7.31
N ARG A 16 -7.44 7.88 7.66
CA ARG A 16 -6.34 8.22 6.74
C ARG A 16 -6.12 7.10 5.72
N PRO A 17 -6.26 7.38 4.41
CA PRO A 17 -6.02 6.38 3.40
C PRO A 17 -4.55 5.97 3.38
N LEU A 18 -4.28 4.66 3.35
CA LEU A 18 -2.93 4.15 3.24
C LEU A 18 -2.42 4.41 1.82
N ARG A 19 -1.31 5.14 1.69
CA ARG A 19 -0.75 5.54 0.39
C ARG A 19 0.44 4.65 0.06
N ILE A 20 0.35 3.92 -1.04
CA ILE A 20 1.44 3.08 -1.57
C ILE A 20 1.89 3.70 -2.88
N ARG A 21 3.19 3.94 -3.03
CA ARG A 21 3.81 4.37 -4.28
C ARG A 21 4.68 3.25 -4.80
N LEU A 22 4.39 2.81 -6.02
CA LEU A 22 5.16 1.78 -6.68
C LEU A 22 5.78 2.33 -7.96
N VAL A 23 7.10 2.21 -8.07
CA VAL A 23 7.85 2.67 -9.24
C VAL A 23 8.73 1.54 -9.71
N GLY A 24 8.53 1.07 -10.94
CA GLY A 24 9.34 -0.01 -11.47
C GLY A 24 8.82 -0.59 -12.78
N PRO A 25 9.52 -1.61 -13.30
CA PRO A 25 9.11 -2.38 -14.48
C PRO A 25 7.74 -3.04 -14.29
N PRO A 26 7.01 -3.36 -15.37
CA PRO A 26 5.69 -3.96 -15.30
C PRO A 26 5.65 -5.26 -14.49
N ASP A 27 6.66 -6.13 -14.63
CA ASP A 27 6.71 -7.42 -13.90
C ASP A 27 6.85 -7.20 -12.38
N GLN A 28 7.69 -6.25 -11.99
CA GLN A 28 7.86 -5.89 -10.58
C GLN A 28 6.61 -5.21 -10.03
N ALA A 29 5.92 -4.42 -10.87
CA ALA A 29 4.67 -3.80 -10.50
C ALA A 29 3.56 -4.82 -10.24
N ALA A 30 3.43 -5.82 -11.12
CA ALA A 30 2.50 -6.92 -10.95
C ALA A 30 2.80 -7.74 -9.68
N ALA A 31 4.06 -8.13 -9.46
CA ALA A 31 4.47 -8.90 -8.28
C ALA A 31 4.19 -8.13 -6.97
N ALA A 32 4.46 -6.82 -6.95
CA ALA A 32 4.21 -6.01 -5.76
C ALA A 32 2.70 -5.83 -5.49
N LEU A 33 1.88 -5.64 -6.53
CA LEU A 33 0.42 -5.60 -6.37
C LEU A 33 -0.13 -6.92 -5.83
N GLN A 34 0.40 -8.04 -6.31
CA GLN A 34 0.03 -9.38 -5.81
C GLN A 34 0.41 -9.54 -4.33
N GLY A 35 1.61 -9.08 -3.93
CA GLY A 35 2.02 -9.03 -2.53
C GLY A 35 1.14 -8.14 -1.65
N ILE A 36 0.73 -6.97 -2.17
CA ILE A 36 -0.20 -6.07 -1.47
C ILE A 36 -1.56 -6.74 -1.31
N ALA A 37 -2.10 -7.37 -2.35
CA ALA A 37 -3.37 -8.09 -2.28
C ALA A 37 -3.33 -9.20 -1.22
N HIS A 38 -2.26 -10.00 -1.21
CA HIS A 38 -2.08 -11.04 -0.20
C HIS A 38 -1.96 -10.47 1.22
N MET A 39 -1.25 -9.35 1.39
CA MET A 39 -1.15 -8.66 2.69
C MET A 39 -2.51 -8.16 3.18
N VAL A 40 -3.30 -7.54 2.30
CA VAL A 40 -4.63 -7.01 2.63
C VAL A 40 -5.58 -8.13 3.00
N LEU A 41 -5.58 -9.24 2.24
CA LEU A 41 -6.42 -10.41 2.54
C LEU A 41 -6.09 -11.04 3.90
N ARG A 42 -4.81 -11.05 4.30
CA ARG A 42 -4.37 -11.63 5.58
C ARG A 42 -4.70 -10.75 6.78
N ARG A 43 -4.86 -9.43 6.59
CA ARG A 43 -5.05 -8.46 7.67
C ARG A 43 -6.52 -8.06 7.83
N ARG A 44 -7.19 -8.63 8.84
CA ARG A 44 -8.60 -8.29 9.17
C ARG A 44 -8.79 -6.81 9.52
N ASP A 45 -7.78 -6.13 10.06
CA ASP A 45 -7.78 -4.70 10.38
C ASP A 45 -7.73 -3.79 9.15
N MET A 46 -7.45 -4.35 7.97
CA MET A 46 -7.50 -3.62 6.70
C MET A 46 -8.86 -3.72 5.99
N ASN A 47 -9.78 -4.55 6.51
CA ASN A 47 -11.12 -4.66 5.94
C ASN A 47 -11.87 -3.33 6.08
N GLY A 48 -12.40 -2.80 4.97
CA GLY A 48 -13.04 -1.48 4.92
C GLY A 48 -12.07 -0.28 4.90
N ARG A 49 -10.75 -0.50 4.94
CA ARG A 49 -9.75 0.58 4.90
C ARG A 49 -9.52 1.05 3.46
N ARG A 50 -9.55 2.38 3.24
CA ARG A 50 -9.22 2.96 1.94
C ARG A 50 -7.71 2.89 1.68
N ILE A 51 -7.33 2.23 0.58
CA ILE A 51 -5.94 2.12 0.12
C ILE A 51 -5.83 2.88 -1.21
N ARG A 52 -4.85 3.77 -1.33
CA ARG A 52 -4.54 4.50 -2.56
C ARG A 52 -3.19 4.03 -3.08
N ILE A 53 -3.18 3.38 -4.24
CA ILE A 53 -1.97 2.88 -4.87
C ILE A 53 -1.68 3.75 -6.08
N HIS A 54 -0.49 4.36 -6.10
CA HIS A 54 0.00 5.10 -7.25
C HIS A 54 1.11 4.29 -7.90
N ILE A 55 0.90 3.87 -9.15
CA ILE A 55 1.82 3.03 -9.89
C ILE A 55 2.45 3.88 -10.99
N THR A 56 3.77 3.92 -11.03
CA THR A 56 4.54 4.53 -12.10
C THR A 56 5.34 3.44 -12.78
N ILE A 57 4.86 3.00 -13.94
CA ILE A 57 5.55 1.97 -14.73
C ILE A 57 6.72 2.64 -15.43
N ARG A 58 7.93 2.13 -15.15
CA ARG A 58 9.16 2.53 -15.82
C ARG A 58 9.79 1.29 -16.42
N THR A 59 9.84 1.22 -17.75
CA THR A 59 10.61 0.18 -18.43
C THR A 59 12.08 0.31 -18.01
N ARG A 60 12.69 -0.80 -17.60
CA ARG A 60 14.15 -0.83 -17.44
C ARG A 60 14.73 -0.54 -18.82
N PRO A 61 15.68 0.41 -18.96
CA PRO A 61 16.35 0.61 -20.25
C PRO A 61 16.97 -0.72 -20.67
N ALA A 62 16.78 -1.10 -21.93
CA ALA A 62 17.21 -2.38 -22.51
C ALA A 62 18.76 -2.52 -22.64
N GLY A 63 19.53 -1.84 -21.79
CA GLY A 63 20.99 -1.73 -21.88
C GLY A 63 21.68 -1.63 -20.52
N GLY A 64 21.14 -2.33 -19.51
CA GLY A 64 21.81 -2.51 -18.22
C GLY A 64 22.58 -3.81 -18.15
N ASP A 65 23.43 -4.06 -19.14
CA ASP A 65 24.48 -5.08 -19.12
C ASP A 65 25.82 -4.35 -19.28
N ARG A 66 26.43 -4.03 -18.15
CA ARG A 66 27.84 -3.65 -18.01
C ARG A 66 28.31 -4.14 -16.65
#